data_AF-C9Y921-F1
#
_entry.id   AF-C9Y921-F1
#
_cell.length_a   1.000
_cell.length_b   1.000
_cell.length_c   1.000
_cell.angle_alpha   90.00
_cell.angle_beta   90.00
_cell.angle_gamma   90.00
#
_symmetry.space_group_name_H-M   'P 1'
#
loop_
_entity.id
_entity.type
_entity.pdbx_description
1 polymer ?
#
loop_
_entity_poly.entity_id
_entity_poly.type
_entity_poly.pdbx_seq_one_letter_code
_entity_poly.pdbx_strand_id
1 'polypeptide(L)'
;MPMNREQANLLFQVIAKRYEVGSLILTSNLPFGQWDQTFADDATLTAALLDRLLHHAHVVPISGDSYRLKDKRRAGAIAASSKALLKRKRSHLDTQEEQTA
;
A
#
# COMPACT_ATOMS: atom_id res chain seq x y z
N MET A 1 -3.79 9.17 9.30
CA MET A 1 -3.14 10.41 9.76
C MET A 1 -1.69 10.08 10.06
N PRO A 2 -0.73 10.94 9.67
CA PRO A 2 0.68 10.75 10.03
C PRO A 2 0.84 10.78 11.55
N MET A 3 1.86 10.10 12.07
CA MET A 3 2.14 10.10 13.50
C MET A 3 2.60 11.49 13.93
N ASN A 4 2.12 11.94 15.07
CA ASN A 4 2.73 13.09 15.73
C ASN A 4 4.12 12.71 16.29
N ARG A 5 4.90 13.70 16.70
CA ARG A 5 6.29 13.49 17.18
C ARG A 5 6.39 12.55 18.36
N GLU A 6 5.43 12.61 19.29
CA GLU A 6 5.41 11.74 20.47
C GLU A 6 5.17 10.28 20.08
N GLN A 7 4.19 10.02 19.22
CA GLN A 7 3.88 8.69 18.69
C GLN A 7 5.06 8.09 17.92
N ALA A 8 5.71 8.91 17.08
CA ALA A 8 6.91 8.50 16.34
C ALA A 8 8.06 8.13 17.31
N ASN A 9 8.26 8.90 18.37
CA ASN A 9 9.27 8.62 19.39
C ASN A 9 8.96 7.33 20.17
N LEU A 10 7.69 7.08 20.52
CA LEU A 10 7.29 5.83 21.20
C LEU A 10 7.59 4.61 20.33
N LEU A 11 7.24 4.67 19.04
CA LEU A 11 7.55 3.60 18.09
C LEU A 11 9.07 3.42 17.92
N PHE A 12 9.83 4.51 17.83
CA PHE A 12 11.29 4.46 17.81
C PHE A 12 11.85 3.76 19.05
N GLN A 13 11.35 4.06 20.26
CA GLN A 13 11.80 3.40 21.49
C GLN A 13 11.54 1.88 21.48
N VAL A 14 10.39 1.44 20.97
CA VAL A 14 10.09 0.00 20.85
C VAL A 14 11.09 -0.67 19.90
N ILE A 15 11.35 -0.06 18.75
CA ILE A 15 12.28 -0.58 17.76
C ILE A 15 13.71 -0.60 18.31
N ALA A 16 14.16 0.49 18.92
CA ALA A 16 15.47 0.59 19.54
C ALA A 16 15.69 -0.43 20.67
N LYS A 17 14.65 -0.73 21.47
CA LYS A 17 14.74 -1.77 22.52
C LYS A 17 14.77 -3.20 21.99
N ARG A 18 14.20 -3.44 20.81
CA ARG A 18 14.16 -4.77 20.17
C ARG A 18 15.33 -5.01 19.24
N TYR A 19 15.96 -3.95 18.75
CA TYR A 19 17.17 -4.00 17.94
C TYR A 19 18.23 -4.88 18.62
N GLU A 20 18.75 -5.87 17.88
CA GLU A 20 19.73 -6.88 18.33
C GLU A 20 19.30 -7.80 19.49
N VAL A 21 18.09 -7.64 20.03
CA VAL A 21 17.61 -8.41 21.20
C VAL A 21 16.43 -9.33 20.86
N GLY A 22 15.65 -9.04 19.82
CA GLY A 22 14.59 -9.94 19.38
C GLY A 22 13.94 -9.56 18.05
N SER A 23 13.32 -10.54 17.40
CA SER A 23 12.72 -10.34 16.08
C SER A 23 11.52 -9.39 16.11
N LEU A 24 11.33 -8.63 15.04
CA LEU A 24 10.21 -7.74 14.81
C LEU A 24 9.67 -7.97 13.40
N ILE A 25 8.34 -8.12 13.28
CA ILE A 25 7.65 -8.13 11.98
C ILE A 25 6.88 -6.83 11.86
N LEU A 26 7.07 -6.14 10.74
CA LEU A 26 6.39 -4.89 10.42
C LEU A 26 5.80 -4.99 9.02
N THR A 27 4.58 -4.47 8.87
CA THR A 27 3.90 -4.36 7.58
C THR A 27 3.64 -2.89 7.29
N SER A 28 4.01 -2.43 6.10
CA SER A 28 3.69 -1.08 5.64
C SER A 28 3.15 -1.16 4.21
N ASN A 29 2.15 -0.32 3.92
CA ASN A 29 1.66 -0.09 2.56
C ASN A 29 2.34 1.11 1.90
N LEU A 30 3.33 1.72 2.56
CA LEU A 30 4.10 2.86 2.06
C LEU A 30 5.54 2.45 1.76
N PRO A 31 6.11 2.90 0.63
CA PRO A 31 7.53 2.71 0.37
C PRO A 31 8.37 3.52 1.38
N PHE A 32 9.59 3.08 1.68
CA PHE A 32 10.46 3.72 2.68
C PHE A 32 10.70 5.21 2.43
N GLY A 33 10.72 5.67 1.17
CA GLY A 33 10.88 7.08 0.83
C GLY A 33 9.69 7.99 1.19
N GLN A 34 8.57 7.43 1.67
CA GLN A 34 7.40 8.18 2.16
C GLN A 34 7.25 8.09 3.68
N TRP A 35 8.24 7.52 4.37
CA TRP A 35 8.16 7.32 5.82
C TRP A 35 8.43 8.62 6.59
N ASP A 36 9.19 9.56 6.04
CA ASP A 36 9.39 10.89 6.62
C ASP A 36 8.05 11.57 6.95
N GLN A 37 7.12 11.56 5.99
CA GLN A 37 5.75 12.09 6.16
C GLN A 37 4.96 11.32 7.22
N THR A 38 5.28 10.06 7.43
CA THR A 38 4.58 9.21 8.41
C THR A 38 5.13 9.41 9.83
N PHE A 39 6.43 9.68 9.98
CA PHE A 39 7.12 9.85 11.26
C PHE A 39 7.36 11.33 11.58
N ALA A 40 6.24 12.05 11.77
CA ALA A 40 6.23 13.45 12.22
C ALA A 40 6.99 14.44 11.31
N ASP A 41 7.05 14.16 10.00
CA ASP A 41 7.78 14.95 9.02
C ASP A 41 9.27 15.14 9.38
N ASP A 42 9.84 14.20 10.16
CA ASP A 42 11.21 14.24 10.64
C ASP A 42 12.08 13.22 9.89
N ALA A 43 12.76 13.69 8.85
CA ALA A 43 13.67 12.87 8.05
C ALA A 43 14.83 12.30 8.87
N THR A 44 15.28 12.98 9.93
CA THR A 44 16.41 12.53 10.76
C THR A 44 15.99 11.37 11.65
N LEU A 45 14.85 11.50 12.33
CA LEU A 45 14.26 10.42 13.11
C LEU A 45 13.95 9.20 12.24
N THR A 46 13.38 9.44 11.05
CA THR A 46 13.05 8.39 10.08
C THR A 46 14.28 7.64 9.61
N ALA A 47 15.37 8.36 9.26
CA ALA A 47 16.62 7.73 8.86
C ALA A 47 17.21 6.85 9.97
N ALA A 48 17.23 7.37 11.22
CA ALA A 48 17.73 6.62 12.37
C ALA A 48 16.87 5.38 12.69
N LEU A 49 15.56 5.45 12.42
CA LEU A 49 14.64 4.31 12.56
C LEU A 49 14.91 3.25 11.48
N LEU A 50 15.00 3.68 10.23
CA LEU A 50 15.25 2.80 9.09
C LEU A 50 16.59 2.10 9.19
N ASP A 51 17.63 2.80 9.65
CA ASP A 51 18.95 2.22 9.91
C ASP A 51 18.87 0.99 10.83
N ARG A 52 18.18 1.13 11.97
CA ARG A 52 17.98 0.03 12.94
C ARG A 52 17.13 -1.10 12.39
N LEU A 53 16.05 -0.78 11.68
CA LEU A 53 15.16 -1.80 11.11
C LEU A 53 15.86 -2.59 10.02
N LEU A 54 16.56 -1.92 9.11
CA LEU A 54 17.09 -2.52 7.88
C LEU A 54 18.44 -3.21 8.08
N HIS A 55 19.17 -2.93 9.16
CA HIS A 55 20.46 -3.56 9.41
C HIS A 55 20.39 -5.11 9.45
N HIS A 56 19.30 -5.67 9.99
CA HIS A 56 19.09 -7.13 10.06
C HIS A 56 17.72 -7.57 9.51
N ALA A 57 17.17 -6.84 8.54
CA ALA A 57 15.86 -7.16 7.97
C ALA A 57 15.91 -8.05 6.72
N HIS A 58 14.85 -8.83 6.56
CA HIS A 58 14.44 -9.38 5.26
C HIS A 58 13.22 -8.59 4.75
N VAL A 59 13.40 -7.84 3.66
CA VAL A 59 12.32 -7.08 3.05
C VAL A 59 11.58 -7.95 2.04
N VAL A 60 10.29 -8.19 2.28
CA VAL A 60 9.43 -8.96 1.38
C VAL A 60 8.46 -8.00 0.68
N PRO A 61 8.73 -7.59 -0.57
CA PRO A 61 7.78 -6.77 -1.32
C PRO A 61 6.54 -7.59 -1.68
N ILE A 62 5.36 -7.08 -1.31
CA ILE A 62 4.08 -7.74 -1.58
C ILE A 62 3.36 -6.97 -2.68
N SER A 63 3.04 -7.67 -3.77
CA SER A 63 2.30 -7.15 -4.92
C SER A 63 1.12 -8.05 -5.25
N GLY A 64 0.01 -7.47 -5.72
CA GLY A 64 -1.16 -8.21 -6.16
C GLY A 64 -2.48 -7.50 -5.83
N ASP A 65 -3.57 -8.07 -6.33
CA ASP A 65 -4.92 -7.57 -6.06
C ASP A 65 -5.29 -7.73 -4.58
N SER A 66 -6.06 -6.78 -4.05
CA SER A 66 -6.58 -6.87 -2.68
C SER A 66 -7.44 -8.13 -2.49
N TYR A 67 -7.09 -8.95 -1.51
CA TYR A 67 -7.89 -10.11 -1.10
C TYR A 67 -9.33 -9.72 -0.72
N ARG A 68 -9.49 -8.58 -0.03
CA ARG A 68 -10.82 -8.03 0.32
C ARG A 68 -11.69 -7.78 -0.90
N LEU A 69 -11.09 -7.33 -2.00
CA LEU A 69 -11.79 -7.09 -3.27
C LEU A 69 -12.12 -8.40 -3.98
N LYS A 70 -11.20 -9.38 -3.94
CA LYS A 70 -11.43 -10.72 -4.49
C LYS A 70 -12.65 -11.39 -3.84
N ASP A 71 -12.77 -11.29 -2.52
CA ASP A 71 -13.91 -11.88 -1.79
C ASP A 71 -15.22 -11.15 -2.07
N LYS A 72 -15.20 -9.81 -2.17
CA LYS A 72 -16.38 -9.03 -2.58
C LYS A 72 -16.83 -9.32 -4.02
N ARG A 73 -15.89 -9.58 -4.94
CA ARG A 73 -16.20 -10.02 -6.31
C ARG A 73 -16.82 -11.42 -6.30
N ARG A 74 -16.27 -12.35 -5.50
CA ARG A 74 -16.82 -13.71 -5.34
C ARG A 74 -18.22 -13.70 -4.72
N ALA A 75 -18.47 -12.82 -3.76
CA ALA A 75 -19.76 -12.65 -3.11
C ALA A 75 -20.78 -11.84 -3.94
N GLY A 76 -20.45 -11.48 -5.19
CA GLY A 76 -21.35 -10.72 -6.08
C GLY A 76 -21.57 -9.25 -5.69
N ALA A 77 -20.93 -8.76 -4.63
CA ALA A 77 -21.12 -7.41 -4.07
C ALA A 77 -20.41 -6.30 -4.88
N ILE A 78 -19.44 -6.67 -5.72
CA ILE A 78 -18.78 -5.74 -6.65
C ILE A 78 -18.87 -6.35 -8.05
N ALA A 79 -19.80 -5.84 -8.87
CA ALA A 79 -19.82 -6.10 -10.30
C ALA A 79 -18.51 -5.59 -10.92
N ALA A 80 -17.91 -6.37 -11.82
CA ALA A 80 -16.62 -6.05 -12.45
C ALA A 80 -16.65 -4.65 -13.09
N SER A 81 -16.08 -3.65 -12.41
CA SER A 81 -16.22 -2.27 -12.83
C SER A 81 -15.31 -1.91 -14.02
N SER A 82 -15.89 -1.13 -14.92
CA SER A 82 -15.29 -0.26 -15.93
C SER A 82 -14.75 -0.89 -17.22
N LYS A 83 -13.87 -1.91 -17.18
CA LYS A 83 -13.27 -2.44 -18.44
C LYS A 83 -14.28 -3.15 -19.34
N ALA A 84 -15.25 -3.86 -18.75
CA ALA A 84 -16.33 -4.52 -19.48
C ALA A 84 -17.37 -3.53 -20.02
N LEU A 85 -17.64 -2.43 -19.28
CA LEU A 85 -18.58 -1.40 -19.70
C LEU A 85 -18.04 -0.60 -20.91
N LEU A 86 -16.74 -0.30 -20.91
CA LEU A 86 -16.04 0.36 -22.03
C LEU A 86 -15.99 -0.53 -23.28
N LYS A 87 -15.81 -1.85 -23.12
CA LYS A 87 -15.84 -2.80 -24.25
C LYS A 87 -17.24 -2.90 -24.87
N ARG A 88 -18.29 -2.84 -24.04
CA ARG A 88 -19.69 -2.89 -24.48
C ARG A 88 -20.18 -1.59 -25.14
N LYS A 89 -19.61 -0.44 -24.76
CA LYS A 89 -19.92 0.85 -25.41
C LYS A 89 -19.26 0.99 -26.78
N ARG A 90 -18.06 0.43 -26.96
CA ARG A 90 -17.31 0.48 -28.23
C ARG A 90 -17.91 -0.43 -29.30
N SER A 91 -18.35 -1.65 -28.93
CA SER A 91 -19.04 -2.55 -29.87
C SER A 91 -20.39 -2.02 -30.36
N HIS A 92 -21.03 -1.13 -29.61
CA HIS A 92 -22.33 -0.58 -29.96
C HIS A 92 -22.24 0.65 -30.88
N LEU A 93 -21.07 1.31 -30.96
CA LEU A 93 -20.81 2.36 -31.96
C LEU A 93 -20.43 1.76 -33.31
N ASP A 94 -19.63 0.68 -33.32
CA ASP A 94 -19.20 0.04 -34.57
C ASP A 94 -20.38 -0.56 -35.37
N THR A 95 -21.48 -0.94 -34.72
CA THR A 95 -22.69 -1.46 -35.40
C THR A 95 -23.58 -0.37 -36.00
N GLN A 96 -23.43 0.91 -35.61
CA GLN A 96 -24.26 2.00 -36.14
C GLN A 96 -23.66 2.67 -37.39
N GLU A 97 -22.35 2.58 -37.64
CA GLU A 97 -21.76 3.13 -38.86
C GLU A 97 -21.97 2.23 -40.10
N GLU A 98 -22.13 0.92 -39.91
CA GLU A 98 -22.30 -0.05 -41.02
C GLU A 98 -23.73 -0.08 -41.60
N GLN A 99 -24.70 0.61 -40.99
CA GLN A 99 -26.09 0.68 -41.47
C GLN A 99 -26.45 2.02 -42.15
N THR A 100 -25.52 2.98 -42.18
CA THR A 100 -25.70 4.29 -42.84
C THR A 100 -24.81 4.49 -44.07
N ALA A 101 -24.10 3.45 -44.52
CA ALA A 101 -23.29 3.44 -45.74
C ALA A 101 -23.99 2.67 -46.87
#